data_AF-A0A9D6ZIS6-F1
#
_entry.id   AF-A0A9D6ZIS6-F1
#
_cell.length_a   1.000
_cell.length_b   1.000
_cell.length_c   1.000
_cell.angle_alpha   90.00
_cell.angle_beta   90.00
_cell.angle_gamma   90.00
#
_symmetry.space_group_name_H-M   'P 1'
#
loop_
_entity.id
_entity.type
_entity.pdbx_description
1 polymer ?
#
loop_
_entity_poly.entity_id
_entity_poly.type
_entity_poly.pdbx_seq_one_letter_code
_entity_poly.pdbx_strand_id
1 'polypeptide(L)'
;MSHKTPPSAKAGAAPSPQVIQTLTALLNQGRFAQCEAQARALTAQFPGHAFGWSILGVCLAQLGRFAEAVAPMQQAVALQPSNVGL
;
A
#
# COMPACT_ATOMS: atom_id res chain seq x y z
N MET A 1 26.17 14.24 4.51
CA MET A 1 25.84 13.39 5.68
C MET A 1 24.35 13.07 5.60
N SER A 2 24.03 11.80 5.36
CA SER A 2 22.68 11.31 5.09
C SER A 2 21.81 11.35 6.35
N HIS A 3 20.94 12.35 6.48
CA HIS A 3 19.83 12.29 7.43
C HIS A 3 18.70 11.47 6.81
N LYS A 4 18.83 10.15 6.88
CA LYS A 4 17.68 9.24 6.69
C LYS A 4 17.09 8.96 8.05
N THR A 5 16.55 9.99 8.69
CA THR A 5 15.67 9.83 9.85
C THR A 5 14.47 9.01 9.38
N PRO A 6 14.19 7.84 9.99
CA PRO A 6 12.93 7.16 9.72
C PRO A 6 11.80 8.09 10.17
N PRO A 7 10.80 8.40 9.33
CA PRO A 7 9.63 9.09 9.84
C PRO A 7 8.97 8.15 10.84
N SER A 8 9.06 8.50 12.13
CA SER A 8 8.18 7.97 13.17
C SER A 8 6.76 8.17 12.67
N ALA A 9 6.18 7.08 12.16
CA ALA A 9 4.85 7.04 11.60
C ALA A 9 3.88 7.57 12.66
N LYS A 10 3.27 8.74 12.39
CA LYS A 10 2.09 9.15 13.15
C LYS A 10 1.01 8.12 12.83
N ALA A 11 0.67 7.29 13.81
CA ALA A 11 -0.34 6.23 13.75
C ALA A 11 -1.79 6.73 13.53
N GLY A 12 -1.97 7.86 12.86
CA GLY A 12 -3.27 8.45 12.52
C GLY A 12 -3.23 9.45 11.37
N ALA A 13 -2.11 9.55 10.62
CA ALA A 13 -2.02 10.40 9.44
C ALA A 13 -2.32 9.60 8.16
N ALA A 14 -3.07 10.19 7.24
CA ALA A 14 -3.30 9.61 5.92
C ALA A 14 -2.13 9.92 4.97
N PRO A 15 -1.86 9.07 3.97
CA PRO A 15 -0.93 9.39 2.89
C PRO A 15 -1.37 10.64 2.13
N SER A 16 -0.40 11.41 1.62
CA SER A 16 -0.72 12.62 0.87
C SER A 16 -1.43 12.29 -0.45
N PRO A 17 -2.28 13.19 -0.98
CA PRO A 17 -2.95 12.99 -2.26
C PRO A 17 -1.98 12.73 -3.41
N GLN A 18 -0.79 13.34 -3.39
CA GLN A 18 0.22 13.13 -4.43
C GLN A 18 0.75 11.70 -4.43
N VAL A 19 0.95 11.10 -3.25
CA VAL A 19 1.38 9.70 -3.12
C VAL A 19 0.29 8.76 -3.64
N ILE A 20 -0.97 9.02 -3.29
CA ILE A 20 -2.12 8.27 -3.78
C ILE A 20 -2.18 8.33 -5.32
N GLN A 21 -2.09 9.53 -5.90
CA GLN A 21 -2.11 9.73 -7.35
C GLN A 21 -0.95 9.01 -8.05
N THR A 22 0.25 9.06 -7.48
CA THR A 22 1.44 8.41 -8.04
C THR A 22 1.26 6.89 -8.10
N LEU A 23 0.80 6.27 -7.02
CA LEU A 23 0.56 4.82 -6.98
C LEU A 23 -0.54 4.39 -7.97
N THR A 24 -1.64 5.15 -8.03
CA THR A 24 -2.72 4.90 -8.99
C THR A 24 -2.23 5.03 -10.44
N ALA A 25 -1.38 6.02 -10.74
CA ALA A 25 -0.80 6.17 -12.06
C ALA A 25 0.11 4.99 -12.43
N LEU A 26 0.93 4.50 -11.49
CA LEU A 26 1.78 3.32 -11.71
C LEU A 26 0.96 2.06 -12.01
N LEU A 27 -0.16 1.87 -11.30
CA LEU A 27 -1.12 0.79 -11.57
C LEU A 27 -1.70 0.88 -12.99
N ASN A 28 -2.22 2.04 -13.35
CA ASN A 28 -2.84 2.26 -14.67
C ASN A 28 -1.85 2.09 -15.83
N GLN A 29 -0.57 2.39 -15.59
CA GLN A 29 0.50 2.21 -16.57
C GLN A 29 1.06 0.78 -16.60
N GLY A 30 0.56 -0.14 -15.77
CA GLY A 30 1.08 -1.51 -15.67
C GLY A 30 2.47 -1.61 -15.04
N ARG A 31 2.97 -0.56 -14.39
CA ARG A 31 4.31 -0.51 -13.77
C ARG A 31 4.28 -1.14 -12.38
N PHE A 32 3.86 -2.40 -12.32
CA PHE A 32 3.54 -3.10 -11.07
C PHE A 32 4.74 -3.29 -10.14
N ALA A 33 5.94 -3.55 -10.68
CA ALA A 33 7.15 -3.68 -9.85
C ALA A 33 7.52 -2.38 -9.12
N GLN A 34 7.34 -1.22 -9.76
CA GLN A 34 7.60 0.08 -9.14
C GLN A 34 6.49 0.47 -8.17
N CYS A 35 5.24 0.17 -8.53
CA CYS A 35 4.12 0.27 -7.62
C CYS A 35 4.39 -0.53 -6.33
N GLU A 36 4.81 -1.80 -6.45
CA GLU A 36 5.07 -2.67 -5.30
C GLU A 36 6.09 -2.03 -4.35
N ALA A 37 7.21 -1.53 -4.88
CA ALA A 37 8.25 -0.90 -4.07
C ALA A 37 7.72 0.31 -3.29
N GLN A 38 6.92 1.17 -3.94
CA GLN A 38 6.32 2.34 -3.28
C GLN A 38 5.21 1.96 -2.30
N ALA A 39 4.39 0.96 -2.63
CA ALA A 39 3.33 0.48 -1.76
C ALA A 39 3.91 -0.14 -0.48
N ARG A 40 4.99 -0.93 -0.57
CA ARG A 40 5.73 -1.43 0.61
C ARG A 40 6.20 -0.29 1.51
N ALA A 41 6.82 0.75 0.93
CA ALA A 41 7.23 1.93 1.70
C ALA A 41 6.03 2.62 2.37
N LEU A 42 4.88 2.69 1.67
CA LEU A 42 3.66 3.27 2.21
C LEU A 42 3.08 2.47 3.38
N THR A 43 3.08 1.13 3.29
CA THR A 43 2.62 0.27 4.39
C THR A 43 3.52 0.39 5.62
N ALA A 44 4.81 0.62 5.44
CA ALA A 44 5.73 0.87 6.57
C ALA A 44 5.50 2.25 7.20
N GLN A 45 5.20 3.27 6.38
CA GLN A 45 4.97 4.64 6.85
C GLN A 45 3.57 4.84 7.45
N PHE A 46 2.57 4.12 6.95
CA PHE A 46 1.17 4.23 7.37
C PHE A 46 0.58 2.82 7.61
N PRO A 47 1.09 2.08 8.62
CA PRO A 47 0.69 0.69 8.84
C PRO A 47 -0.80 0.53 9.17
N GLY A 48 -1.44 1.57 9.72
CA GLY A 48 -2.87 1.60 10.04
C GLY A 48 -3.77 2.11 8.91
N HIS A 49 -3.25 2.39 7.72
CA HIS A 49 -4.04 2.91 6.61
C HIS A 49 -4.20 1.87 5.49
N ALA A 50 -5.44 1.47 5.20
CA ALA A 50 -5.74 0.36 4.30
C ALA A 50 -5.19 0.53 2.86
N PHE A 51 -5.18 1.76 2.33
CA PHE A 51 -4.79 2.02 0.94
C PHE A 51 -3.44 1.39 0.52
N GLY A 52 -2.37 1.55 1.31
CA GLY A 52 -1.05 1.00 0.96
C GLY A 52 -1.06 -0.53 0.86
N TRP A 53 -1.79 -1.17 1.76
CA TRP A 53 -1.95 -2.63 1.79
C TRP A 53 -2.76 -3.14 0.59
N SER A 54 -3.85 -2.43 0.23
CA SER A 54 -4.64 -2.75 -0.97
C SER A 54 -3.81 -2.68 -2.24
N ILE A 55 -3.06 -1.58 -2.41
CA ILE A 55 -2.22 -1.37 -3.60
C ILE A 55 -1.11 -2.42 -3.67
N LEU A 56 -0.48 -2.76 -2.54
CA LEU A 56 0.54 -3.81 -2.50
C LEU A 56 -0.04 -5.17 -2.94
N GLY A 57 -1.22 -5.54 -2.45
CA GLY A 57 -1.92 -6.75 -2.86
C GLY A 57 -2.21 -6.80 -4.36
N VAL A 58 -2.76 -5.71 -4.91
CA VAL A 58 -3.03 -5.60 -6.36
C VAL A 58 -1.74 -5.72 -7.17
N CYS A 59 -0.67 -5.01 -6.79
CA CYS A 59 0.58 -5.02 -7.54
C CYS A 59 1.26 -6.41 -7.51
N LEU A 60 1.20 -7.12 -6.38
CA LEU A 60 1.67 -8.51 -6.29
C LEU A 60 0.83 -9.47 -7.15
N ALA A 61 -0.49 -9.35 -7.13
CA ALA A 61 -1.38 -10.17 -7.94
C ALA A 61 -1.14 -9.95 -9.45
N GLN A 62 -0.96 -8.71 -9.88
CA GLN A 62 -0.67 -8.37 -11.29
C GLN A 62 0.71 -8.86 -11.74
N LEU A 63 1.66 -9.04 -10.81
CA LEU A 63 2.95 -9.68 -11.06
C LEU A 63 2.87 -11.22 -11.03
N GLY A 64 1.70 -11.81 -10.84
CA GLY A 64 1.50 -13.26 -10.72
C GLY A 64 1.91 -13.85 -9.36
N ARG A 65 2.26 -13.00 -8.38
CA ARG A 65 2.70 -13.39 -7.03
C ARG A 65 1.50 -13.50 -6.08
N PHE A 66 0.52 -14.31 -6.46
CA PHE A 66 -0.77 -14.42 -5.74
C PHE A 66 -0.61 -14.83 -4.27
N ALA A 67 0.29 -15.77 -3.98
CA ALA A 67 0.53 -16.22 -2.60
C ALA A 67 1.00 -15.07 -1.69
N GLU A 68 1.83 -14.16 -2.22
CA GLU A 68 2.32 -13.01 -1.47
C GLU A 68 1.29 -11.88 -1.36
N ALA A 69 0.32 -11.81 -2.29
CA ALA A 69 -0.75 -10.83 -2.27
C ALA A 69 -1.76 -11.06 -1.13
N VAL A 70 -1.88 -12.29 -0.62
CA VAL A 70 -2.85 -12.67 0.41
C VAL A 70 -2.69 -11.83 1.68
N ALA A 71 -1.49 -11.77 2.25
CA ALA A 71 -1.26 -11.09 3.52
C ALA A 71 -1.56 -9.57 3.44
N PRO A 72 -1.07 -8.82 2.42
CA PRO A 72 -1.48 -7.43 2.22
C PRO A 72 -2.98 -7.24 2.02
N MET A 73 -3.64 -8.10 1.25
CA MET A 73 -5.10 -7.99 1.05
C MET A 73 -5.88 -8.24 2.35
N GLN A 74 -5.47 -9.22 3.15
CA GLN A 74 -6.06 -9.46 4.47
C GLN A 74 -5.89 -8.27 5.40
N GLN A 75 -4.69 -7.66 5.41
CA GLN A 75 -4.44 -6.49 6.24
C GLN A 75 -5.26 -5.28 5.80
N ALA A 76 -5.42 -5.08 4.48
CA ALA A 76 -6.29 -4.02 3.96
C ALA A 76 -7.74 -4.19 4.41
N VAL A 77 -8.28 -5.41 4.31
CA VAL A 77 -9.64 -5.75 4.76
C VAL A 77 -9.78 -5.59 6.28
N ALA A 78 -8.77 -5.95 7.06
CA ALA A 78 -8.81 -5.79 8.52
C ALA A 78 -8.82 -4.32 8.95
N LEU A 79 -8.09 -3.45 8.25
CA LEU A 79 -7.98 -2.02 8.56
C LEU A 79 -9.19 -1.21 8.10
N GLN A 80 -9.75 -1.58 6.97
CA GLN A 80 -10.98 -1.01 6.48
C GLN A 80 -11.88 -2.17 6.05
N PRO A 81 -12.61 -2.76 7.02
CA PRO A 81 -13.65 -3.71 6.70
C PRO A 81 -14.73 -2.91 5.98
N SER A 82 -14.60 -2.79 4.65
CA SER A 82 -15.68 -2.34 3.80
C SER A 82 -16.86 -3.23 4.17
N ASN A 83 -17.93 -2.62 4.67
CA ASN A 83 -19.12 -3.27 5.21
C ASN A 83 -19.62 -4.40 4.29
N VAL A 84 -19.07 -5.62 4.46
CA VAL A 84 -19.69 -6.88 4.06
C VAL A 84 -20.34 -7.42 5.32
N GLY A 85 -21.25 -6.61 5.88
CA GLY A 85 -22.29 -7.10 6.74
C GLY A 85 -23.20 -7.96 5.87
N LEU A 86 -23.38 -9.19 6.34
CA LEU A 86 -24.27 -10.25 5.85
C LEU A 86 -25.62 -9.74 5.30
#